data_AF-A0A7C3Q6M7-F1
#
_entry.id   AF-A0A7C3Q6M7-F1
#
_cell.length_a   1.000
_cell.length_b   1.000
_cell.length_c   1.000
_cell.angle_alpha   90.00
_cell.angle_beta   90.00
_cell.angle_gamma   90.00
#
_symmetry.space_group_name_H-M   'P 1'
#
loop_
_entity.id
_entity.type
_entity.pdbx_description
1 polymer ?
#
loop_
_entity_poly.entity_id
_entity_poly.type
_entity_poly.pdbx_seq_one_letter_code
_entity_poly.pdbx_strand_id
1 'polypeptide(L)'
;MRSLFAMGQRAILVLWLAFRVLVGYQAHYLACLFYSDQTRLERRSRLHGRMAIRIRESAIRLRGIFIKVGQVMSTRIDLLPEEFTQELSILQDQVPPVSFEAIEKVIVQELGGELDQI
;
A
#
# COMPACT_ATOMS: atom_id res chain seq x y z
N MET A 1 -33.25 10.71 0.26
CA MET A 1 -33.05 10.70 -1.22
C MET A 1 -31.62 11.01 -1.69
N ARG A 2 -30.70 11.51 -0.85
CA ARG A 2 -29.29 11.81 -1.23
C ARG A 2 -28.30 10.62 -1.15
N SER A 3 -28.66 9.53 -0.47
CA SER A 3 -27.76 8.38 -0.25
C SER A 3 -27.74 7.34 -1.37
N LEU A 4 -28.81 7.20 -2.17
CA LEU A 4 -28.84 6.23 -3.29
C LEU A 4 -27.95 6.66 -4.47
N PHE A 5 -27.83 7.97 -4.73
CA PHE A 5 -27.04 8.48 -5.88
C PHE A 5 -25.52 8.40 -5.61
N ALA A 6 -25.09 8.57 -4.36
CA ALA A 6 -23.67 8.47 -3.95
C ALA A 6 -23.14 7.03 -3.96
N MET A 7 -24.03 6.03 -3.84
CA MET A 7 -23.65 4.61 -3.88
C MET A 7 -23.41 4.13 -5.32
N GLY A 8 -24.18 4.65 -6.30
CA GLY A 8 -23.98 4.38 -7.73
C GLY A 8 -22.64 4.92 -8.26
N GLN A 9 -22.22 6.11 -7.82
CA GLN A 9 -20.92 6.69 -8.21
C GLN A 9 -19.72 5.87 -7.70
N ARG A 10 -19.82 5.29 -6.49
CA ARG A 10 -18.78 4.45 -5.91
C ARG A 10 -18.69 3.09 -6.62
N ALA A 11 -19.83 2.50 -7.01
CA ALA A 11 -19.86 1.25 -7.77
C ALA A 11 -19.21 1.41 -9.16
N ILE A 12 -19.45 2.53 -9.84
CA ILE A 12 -18.86 2.82 -11.16
C ILE A 12 -17.34 2.99 -11.07
N LEU A 13 -16.83 3.65 -10.02
CA LEU A 13 -15.39 3.79 -9.77
C LEU A 13 -14.72 2.44 -9.49
N VAL A 14 -15.37 1.56 -8.73
CA VAL A 14 -14.87 0.21 -8.43
C VAL A 14 -14.84 -0.65 -9.70
N LEU A 15 -15.89 -0.59 -10.52
CA LEU A 15 -15.95 -1.31 -11.80
C LEU A 15 -14.91 -0.79 -12.80
N TRP A 16 -14.65 0.51 -12.83
CA TRP A 16 -13.63 1.13 -13.69
C TRP A 16 -12.20 0.77 -13.25
N LEU A 17 -11.94 0.70 -11.94
CA LEU A 17 -10.67 0.24 -11.40
C LEU A 17 -10.43 -1.25 -11.74
N ALA A 18 -11.44 -2.10 -11.56
CA ALA A 18 -11.36 -3.52 -11.89
C ALA A 18 -11.08 -3.74 -13.38
N PHE A 19 -11.71 -2.96 -14.25
CA PHE A 19 -11.48 -3.00 -15.70
C PHE A 19 -10.04 -2.58 -16.08
N ARG A 20 -9.51 -1.49 -15.49
CA ARG A 20 -8.13 -1.04 -15.74
C ARG A 20 -7.09 -2.08 -15.31
N VAL A 21 -7.35 -2.80 -14.23
CA VAL A 21 -6.49 -3.88 -13.72
C VAL A 21 -6.53 -5.09 -14.65
N LEU A 22 -7.71 -5.50 -15.12
CA LEU A 22 -7.87 -6.64 -16.03
C LEU A 22 -7.17 -6.40 -17.39
N VAL A 23 -7.28 -5.19 -17.94
CA VAL A 23 -6.64 -4.81 -19.20
C VAL A 23 -5.11 -4.75 -19.08
N GLY A 24 -4.60 -4.27 -17.94
CA GLY A 24 -3.16 -4.32 -17.64
C GLY A 24 -2.60 -5.75 -17.57
N TYR A 25 -3.40 -6.70 -17.10
CA TYR A 25 -3.02 -8.12 -17.03
C TYR A 25 -2.98 -8.79 -18.41
N GLN A 26 -3.94 -8.50 -19.30
CA GLN A 26 -3.96 -9.03 -20.67
C GLN A 26 -2.83 -8.45 -21.54
N ALA A 27 -2.44 -7.20 -21.32
CA ALA A 27 -1.30 -6.58 -22.01
C ALA A 27 0.06 -7.23 -21.64
N HIS A 28 0.16 -7.85 -20.46
CA HIS A 28 1.36 -8.59 -20.05
C HIS A 28 1.55 -9.88 -20.86
N TYR A 29 0.47 -10.58 -21.22
CA TYR A 29 0.51 -11.80 -22.04
C TYR A 29 0.93 -11.54 -23.50
N LEU A 30 0.54 -10.40 -24.07
CA LEU A 30 0.91 -10.00 -25.44
C LEU A 30 2.34 -9.42 -25.54
N ALA A 31 2.83 -8.76 -24.47
CA ALA A 31 4.16 -8.18 -24.43
C ALA A 31 5.29 -9.24 -24.42
N CYS A 32 4.98 -10.49 -24.04
CA CYS A 32 5.90 -11.62 -24.12
C CYS A 32 6.32 -12.00 -25.54
N LEU A 33 5.65 -11.47 -26.58
CA LEU A 33 5.88 -11.92 -27.96
C LEU A 33 7.07 -11.23 -28.68
N PHE A 34 7.72 -10.21 -28.09
CA PHE A 34 8.53 -9.27 -28.87
C PHE A 34 9.95 -8.89 -28.35
N TYR A 35 10.53 -9.48 -27.30
CA TYR A 35 11.89 -9.08 -26.86
C TYR A 35 12.72 -10.16 -26.14
N SER A 36 14.05 -10.14 -26.34
CA SER A 36 15.01 -11.03 -25.67
C SER A 36 14.99 -10.87 -24.15
N ASP A 37 14.92 -12.01 -23.45
CA ASP A 37 14.13 -12.15 -22.22
C ASP A 37 14.91 -11.82 -20.92
N GLN A 38 16.20 -12.20 -20.83
CA GLN A 38 16.93 -12.21 -19.55
C GLN A 38 17.39 -10.82 -19.05
N THR A 39 18.00 -9.99 -19.91
CA THR A 39 18.55 -8.68 -19.48
C THR A 39 17.47 -7.64 -19.18
N ARG A 40 16.27 -7.83 -19.72
CA ARG A 40 15.10 -6.97 -19.47
C ARG A 40 14.47 -7.27 -18.13
N LEU A 41 14.41 -8.54 -17.73
CA LEU A 41 13.82 -8.96 -16.47
C LEU A 41 14.64 -8.44 -15.27
N GLU A 42 15.97 -8.56 -15.32
CA GLU A 42 16.86 -8.07 -14.25
C GLU A 42 16.78 -6.55 -14.07
N ARG A 43 16.77 -5.79 -15.18
CA ARG A 43 16.65 -4.33 -15.12
C ARG A 43 15.29 -3.91 -14.54
N ARG A 44 14.23 -4.64 -14.89
CA ARG A 44 12.87 -4.41 -14.37
C ARG A 44 12.78 -4.74 -12.88
N SER A 45 13.35 -5.87 -12.45
CA SER A 45 13.45 -6.28 -11.05
C SER A 45 14.16 -5.23 -10.18
N ARG A 46 15.34 -4.76 -10.62
CA ARG A 46 16.07 -3.68 -9.92
C ARG A 46 15.29 -2.37 -9.84
N LEU A 47 14.49 -2.06 -10.87
CA LEU A 47 13.62 -0.88 -10.84
C LEU A 47 12.48 -1.07 -9.83
N HIS A 48 11.83 -2.23 -9.82
CA HIS A 48 10.77 -2.56 -8.88
C HIS A 48 11.24 -2.45 -7.43
N GLY A 49 12.39 -3.05 -7.08
CA GLY A 49 12.95 -2.95 -5.73
C GLY A 49 13.20 -1.50 -5.29
N ARG A 50 13.80 -0.66 -6.17
CA ARG A 50 14.00 0.76 -5.86
C ARG A 50 12.69 1.53 -5.68
N MET A 51 11.65 1.20 -6.43
CA MET A 51 10.34 1.84 -6.28
C MET A 51 9.64 1.38 -5.01
N ALA A 52 9.74 0.09 -4.68
CA ALA A 52 9.14 -0.48 -3.49
C ALA A 52 9.68 0.16 -2.20
N ILE A 53 11.00 0.35 -2.11
CA ILE A 53 11.64 1.07 -1.00
C ILE A 53 11.05 2.49 -0.86
N ARG A 54 10.95 3.24 -1.96
CA ARG A 54 10.40 4.61 -1.94
C ARG A 54 8.95 4.66 -1.48
N ILE A 55 8.13 3.68 -1.90
CA ILE A 55 6.73 3.58 -1.46
C ILE A 55 6.69 3.28 0.04
N ARG A 56 7.48 2.33 0.53
CA ARG A 56 7.58 1.99 1.95
C ARG A 56 7.96 3.22 2.79
N GLU A 57 9.04 3.91 2.42
CA GLU A 57 9.50 5.12 3.13
C GLU A 57 8.44 6.23 3.13
N SER A 58 7.75 6.42 2.01
CA SER A 58 6.66 7.38 1.91
C SER A 58 5.48 7.01 2.81
N ALA A 59 5.11 5.72 2.86
CA ALA A 59 4.05 5.24 3.73
C ALA A 59 4.39 5.43 5.22
N ILE A 60 5.64 5.18 5.62
CA ILE A 60 6.12 5.43 6.99
C ILE A 60 6.05 6.93 7.31
N ARG A 61 6.49 7.79 6.39
CA ARG A 61 6.49 9.24 6.58
C ARG A 61 5.06 9.81 6.70
N LEU A 62 4.13 9.34 5.87
CA LEU A 62 2.74 9.80 5.86
C LEU A 62 1.89 9.22 7.01
N ARG A 63 2.27 8.05 7.53
CA ARG A 63 1.58 7.32 8.61
C ARG A 63 0.11 7.02 8.29
N GLY A 64 -0.63 6.52 9.28
CA GLY A 64 -2.09 6.31 9.21
C GLY A 64 -2.52 5.36 8.09
N ILE A 65 -3.41 5.83 7.21
CA ILE A 65 -3.99 5.01 6.15
C ILE A 65 -2.93 4.48 5.17
N PHE A 66 -1.83 5.20 4.95
CA PHE A 66 -0.79 4.78 4.01
C PHE A 66 -0.02 3.55 4.49
N ILE A 67 0.16 3.40 5.80
CA ILE A 67 0.73 2.17 6.40
C ILE A 67 -0.24 1.01 6.15
N LYS A 68 -1.53 1.19 6.44
CA LYS A 68 -2.56 0.16 6.25
C LYS A 68 -2.68 -0.29 4.79
N VAL A 69 -2.62 0.66 3.85
CA VAL A 69 -2.61 0.34 2.41
C VAL A 69 -1.38 -0.50 2.06
N GLY A 70 -0.20 -0.11 2.54
CA GLY A 70 1.02 -0.90 2.33
C GLY A 70 0.93 -2.32 2.90
N GLN A 71 0.30 -2.48 4.07
CA GLN A 71 0.06 -3.79 4.69
C GLN A 71 -0.88 -4.67 3.87
N VAL A 72 -1.98 -4.12 3.35
CA VAL A 72 -2.91 -4.88 2.48
C VAL A 72 -2.26 -5.22 1.15
N MET A 73 -1.46 -4.31 0.60
CA MET A 73 -0.78 -4.54 -0.68
C MET A 73 0.34 -5.58 -0.56
N SER A 74 1.04 -5.68 0.58
CA SER A 74 2.08 -6.69 0.77
C SER A 74 1.55 -8.13 0.82
N THR A 75 0.27 -8.34 1.09
CA THR A 75 -0.34 -9.68 1.02
C THR A 75 -0.80 -10.08 -0.39
N ARG A 76 -0.67 -9.19 -1.38
CA ARG A 76 -1.14 -9.40 -2.76
C ARG A 76 -0.02 -9.76 -3.72
N ILE A 77 0.59 -10.92 -3.46
CA ILE A 77 1.68 -11.54 -4.26
C ILE A 77 1.20 -11.88 -5.68
N ASP A 78 -0.11 -12.01 -5.86
CA ASP A 78 -0.79 -12.21 -7.14
C ASP A 78 -0.86 -10.93 -8.02
N LEU A 79 -0.69 -9.75 -7.42
CA LEU A 79 -0.85 -8.45 -8.11
C LEU A 79 0.45 -7.65 -8.24
N LEU A 80 1.37 -7.81 -7.30
CA LEU A 80 2.59 -7.04 -7.23
C LEU A 80 3.81 -7.90 -7.57
N PRO A 81 4.83 -7.33 -8.23
CA PRO A 81 6.12 -7.98 -8.35
C PRO A 81 6.68 -8.32 -6.96
N GLU A 82 7.42 -9.41 -6.87
CA GLU A 82 7.96 -9.95 -5.62
C GLU A 82 8.72 -8.89 -4.80
N GLU A 83 9.47 -8.01 -5.47
CA GLU A 83 10.24 -6.95 -4.81
C GLU A 83 9.35 -5.96 -4.06
N PHE A 84 8.13 -5.71 -4.54
CA PHE A 84 7.18 -4.86 -3.84
C PHE A 84 6.56 -5.54 -2.63
N THR A 85 6.14 -6.80 -2.75
CA THR A 85 5.57 -7.53 -1.62
C THR A 85 6.58 -7.73 -0.50
N GLN A 86 7.84 -8.03 -0.85
CA GLN A 86 8.93 -8.19 0.12
C GLN A 86 9.17 -6.87 0.88
N GLU A 87 9.36 -5.75 0.19
CA GLU A 87 9.60 -4.47 0.86
C GLU A 87 8.38 -4.00 1.66
N LEU A 88 7.17 -4.08 1.10
CA LEU A 88 5.97 -3.60 1.80
C LEU A 88 5.60 -4.49 3.01
N SER A 89 6.09 -5.73 3.10
CA SER A 89 5.88 -6.60 4.27
C SER A 89 6.47 -5.99 5.55
N ILE A 90 7.54 -5.18 5.44
CA ILE A 90 8.18 -4.46 6.54
C ILE A 90 7.18 -3.51 7.25
N LEU A 91 6.16 -3.01 6.54
CA LEU A 91 5.12 -2.16 7.11
C LEU A 91 4.17 -2.91 8.06
N GLN A 92 4.21 -4.24 8.11
CA GLN A 92 3.38 -5.04 9.01
C GLN A 92 3.98 -5.03 10.43
N ASP A 93 5.22 -5.51 10.57
CA ASP A 93 5.78 -5.82 11.90
C ASP A 93 6.97 -4.93 12.30
N GLN A 94 7.48 -4.07 11.41
CA GLN A 94 8.71 -3.31 11.63
C GLN A 94 8.53 -1.79 11.47
N VAL A 95 7.31 -1.28 11.75
CA VAL A 95 7.09 0.17 11.77
C VAL A 95 7.76 0.77 13.01
N PRO A 96 8.54 1.86 12.87
CA PRO A 96 9.20 2.50 14.00
C PRO A 96 8.20 2.88 15.10
N PRO A 97 8.53 2.60 16.38
CA PRO A 97 7.66 2.93 17.49
C PRO A 97 7.47 4.46 17.60
N VAL A 98 6.30 4.85 18.08
CA VAL A 98 6.01 6.24 18.45
C VAL A 98 6.61 6.50 19.84
N SER A 99 7.10 7.72 20.09
CA SER A 99 7.64 8.07 21.40
C SER A 99 6.56 7.98 22.48
N PHE A 100 6.95 7.52 23.67
CA PHE A 100 6.03 7.42 24.80
C PHE A 100 5.35 8.76 25.13
N GLU A 101 6.10 9.86 25.08
CA GLU A 101 5.57 11.22 25.31
C GLU A 101 4.42 11.60 24.35
N ALA A 102 4.48 11.16 23.09
CA ALA A 102 3.41 11.41 22.13
C ALA A 102 2.16 10.56 22.43
N ILE A 103 2.35 9.35 22.97
CA ILE A 103 1.28 8.46 23.39
C ILE A 103 0.60 9.01 24.64
N GLU A 104 1.38 9.42 25.64
CA GLU A 104 0.92 10.02 26.89
C GLU A 104 0.04 11.26 26.63
N LYS A 105 0.48 12.17 25.75
CA LYS A 105 -0.32 13.35 25.39
C LYS A 105 -1.69 12.99 24.83
N VAL A 106 -1.77 11.97 23.96
CA VAL A 106 -3.04 11.49 23.40
C VAL A 106 -3.91 10.88 24.49
N ILE A 107 -3.34 10.07 25.38
CA ILE A 107 -4.10 9.42 26.47
C ILE A 107 -4.68 10.47 27.42
N VAL A 108 -3.87 11.43 27.88
CA VAL A 108 -4.32 12.50 28.78
C VAL A 108 -5.40 13.36 28.11
N GLN A 109 -5.26 13.64 26.81
CA GLN A 109 -6.25 14.41 26.05
C GLN A 109 -7.60 13.68 25.93
N GLU A 110 -7.59 12.36 25.72
CA GLU A 110 -8.81 11.56 25.49
C GLU A 110 -9.48 11.10 26.80
N LEU A 111 -8.70 10.87 27.88
CA LEU A 111 -9.21 10.36 29.16
C LEU A 111 -9.28 11.43 30.27
N GLY A 112 -8.69 12.61 30.08
CA GLY A 112 -8.84 13.77 30.96
C GLY A 112 -8.13 13.67 32.33
N GLY A 113 -7.29 12.64 32.56
CA GLY A 113 -6.53 12.43 33.79
C GLY A 113 -5.04 12.16 33.52
N GLU A 114 -4.18 12.46 34.48
CA GLU A 114 -2.75 12.10 34.43
C GLU A 114 -2.59 10.58 34.46
N LEU A 115 -1.59 10.04 33.74
CA LEU A 115 -1.35 8.58 33.67
C LEU A 115 -1.15 7.92 35.04
N ASP A 116 -0.75 8.69 36.06
CA ASP A 116 -0.54 8.22 37.43
C ASP A 116 -1.86 8.00 38.20
N GLN A 117 -3.00 8.37 37.62
CA GLN A 117 -4.34 8.31 38.24
C GLN A 117 -5.30 7.32 37.55
N ILE A 118 -4.85 6.60 36.51
CA ILE A 118 -5.63 5.59 35.76
C ILE A 118 -5.04 4.20 36.03
#